data_AF-A0A1R2D001-F1
#
_entry.id   AF-A0A1R2D001-F1
#
_cell.length_a   1.000
_cell.length_b   1.000
_cell.length_c   1.000
_cell.angle_alpha   90.00
_cell.angle_beta   90.00
_cell.angle_gamma   90.00
#
_symmetry.space_group_name_H-M   'P 1'
#
loop_
_entity.id
_entity.type
_entity.pdbx_description
1 polymer ?
#
loop_
_entity_poly.entity_id
_entity_poly.type
_entity_poly.pdbx_seq_one_letter_code
_entity_poly.pdbx_strand_id
1 'polypeptide(L)'
;MLIFTISLIMPAYSQTHSLENCETIDSRYSNYCINCNPGYIRNELYGCIKISNLNTEIRSLIENCQDYSNDLDCKKCLEGYNIHKGRCEPICENNCQCFEPNDCLTMHGRKLECKNNHCQLCCSYDYTQCCHCDNGYGLDNLGNCISCSDIHCKLCNKDYRKCDTCNDYYDNYGNCCKVAKCKDCSDNADSCTTCAYSYTNYGNCCPEHCNSCYIDSTCSECESGYGLYAGVCIKCLNNCLSCTNNNCNSCRNWIFIDDKGACESNSTHTPNN
;
A
#
# COMPACT_ATOMS: atom_id res chain seq x y z
N MET A 1 6.77 12.94 -78.83
CA MET A 1 6.06 13.67 -77.77
C MET A 1 6.57 13.15 -76.43
N LEU A 2 7.53 13.86 -75.83
CA LEU A 2 7.99 13.59 -74.46
C LEU A 2 7.05 14.32 -73.50
N ILE A 3 6.37 13.57 -72.65
CA ILE A 3 5.48 14.11 -71.62
C ILE A 3 6.33 14.38 -70.37
N PHE A 4 6.55 15.65 -70.06
CA PHE A 4 7.14 16.08 -68.79
C PHE A 4 6.03 16.13 -67.72
N THR A 5 6.07 15.23 -66.75
CA THR A 5 5.27 15.32 -65.53
C THR A 5 5.98 16.21 -64.52
N ILE A 6 5.53 17.46 -64.40
CA ILE A 6 5.96 18.38 -63.34
C ILE A 6 5.30 17.92 -62.04
N SER A 7 6.08 17.26 -61.19
CA SER A 7 5.68 16.93 -59.82
C SER A 7 5.79 18.20 -58.97
N LEU A 8 4.64 18.80 -58.63
CA LEU A 8 4.53 19.83 -57.62
C LEU A 8 4.80 19.20 -56.25
N ILE A 9 6.03 19.34 -55.77
CA ILE A 9 6.39 19.07 -54.38
C ILE A 9 5.80 20.22 -53.56
N MET A 10 4.65 19.99 -52.92
CA MET A 10 4.20 20.87 -51.85
C MET A 10 5.18 20.73 -50.67
N PRO A 11 5.72 21.83 -50.13
CA PRO A 11 6.49 21.74 -48.89
C PRO A 11 5.56 21.21 -47.79
N ALA A 12 5.96 20.09 -47.18
CA ALA A 12 5.36 19.63 -45.95
C ALA A 12 5.56 20.72 -44.90
N TYR A 13 4.49 21.46 -44.60
CA TYR A 13 4.44 22.36 -43.46
C TYR A 13 4.52 21.48 -42.21
N SER A 14 5.72 21.30 -41.67
CA SER A 14 5.89 20.80 -40.31
C SER A 14 5.45 21.94 -39.40
N GLN A 15 4.19 21.91 -38.95
CA GLN A 15 3.74 22.73 -37.85
C GLN A 15 4.44 22.21 -36.58
N THR A 16 5.63 22.72 -36.30
CA THR A 16 6.16 22.70 -34.95
C THR A 16 5.25 23.62 -34.14
N HIS A 17 4.29 23.05 -33.43
CA HIS A 17 3.57 23.78 -32.39
C HIS A 17 4.59 24.21 -31.34
N SER A 18 5.17 25.41 -31.48
CA SER A 18 5.99 25.97 -30.41
C SER A 18 5.04 26.27 -29.26
N LEU A 19 5.16 25.54 -28.17
CA LEU A 19 4.48 25.86 -26.92
C LEU A 19 4.82 27.31 -26.56
N GLU A 20 3.79 28.15 -26.46
CA GLU A 20 3.99 29.58 -26.20
C GLU A 20 4.68 29.76 -24.85
N ASN A 21 5.70 30.64 -24.81
CA ASN A 21 6.50 30.93 -23.61
C ASN A 21 7.30 29.74 -23.06
N CYS A 22 7.53 28.71 -23.88
CA CYS A 22 8.42 27.61 -23.56
C CYS A 22 9.86 27.91 -23.97
N GLU A 23 10.79 27.81 -23.02
CA GLU A 23 12.23 27.96 -23.24
C GLU A 23 12.86 26.65 -23.72
N THR A 24 12.44 25.52 -23.17
CA THR A 24 13.00 24.19 -23.48
C THR A 24 11.91 23.16 -23.60
N ILE A 25 11.87 22.46 -24.74
CA ILE A 25 10.90 21.37 -25.02
C ILE A 25 11.54 20.00 -24.77
N ASP A 26 10.74 19.00 -24.39
CA ASP A 26 11.22 17.62 -24.32
C ASP A 26 11.45 17.10 -25.76
N SER A 27 12.69 16.68 -26.06
CA SER A 27 13.04 16.15 -27.38
C SER A 27 12.28 14.87 -27.75
N ARG A 28 11.73 14.15 -26.77
CA ARG A 28 10.93 12.93 -26.94
C ARG A 28 9.45 13.23 -27.12
N TYR A 29 8.99 14.38 -26.64
CA TYR A 29 7.59 14.80 -26.68
C TYR A 29 7.48 16.29 -27.00
N SER A 30 7.28 16.62 -28.29
CA SER A 30 7.31 18.00 -28.81
C SER A 30 6.22 18.92 -28.27
N ASN A 31 5.23 18.38 -27.55
CA ASN A 31 4.12 19.10 -26.93
C ASN A 31 4.31 19.34 -25.43
N TYR A 32 5.49 19.06 -24.86
CA TYR A 32 5.78 19.30 -23.44
C TYR A 32 6.89 20.31 -23.25
N CYS A 33 6.62 21.27 -22.37
CA CYS A 33 7.60 22.25 -21.96
C CYS A 33 8.31 21.79 -20.69
N ILE A 34 9.63 21.68 -20.77
CA ILE A 34 10.51 21.38 -19.63
C ILE A 34 10.74 22.65 -18.81
N ASN A 35 11.05 23.76 -19.46
CA ASN A 35 11.32 25.05 -18.80
C ASN A 35 10.51 26.16 -19.48
N CYS A 36 9.78 26.93 -18.68
CA CYS A 36 9.13 28.14 -19.15
C CYS A 36 10.09 29.33 -19.15
N ASN A 37 9.84 30.30 -20.04
CA ASN A 37 10.55 31.57 -20.03
C ASN A 37 10.40 32.29 -18.67
N PRO A 38 11.36 33.12 -18.27
CA PRO A 38 11.28 33.87 -17.02
C PRO A 38 9.95 34.64 -16.87
N GLY A 39 9.32 34.53 -15.70
CA GLY A 39 8.00 35.11 -15.41
C GLY A 39 6.81 34.24 -15.80
N TYR A 40 7.05 33.03 -16.29
CA TYR A 40 6.05 32.00 -16.57
C TYR A 40 6.33 30.75 -15.75
N ILE A 41 5.27 30.02 -15.39
CA ILE A 41 5.34 28.74 -14.69
C ILE A 41 4.57 27.68 -15.48
N ARG A 42 5.02 26.43 -15.40
CA ARG A 42 4.34 25.31 -16.04
C ARG A 42 2.95 25.06 -15.44
N ASN A 43 2.04 24.66 -16.32
CA ASN A 43 0.67 24.24 -16.04
C ASN A 43 0.33 23.08 -16.97
N GLU A 44 -0.33 22.05 -16.44
CA GLU A 44 -0.60 20.81 -17.17
C GLU A 44 -1.56 20.97 -18.34
N LEU A 45 -2.51 21.90 -18.21
CA LEU A 45 -3.57 22.09 -19.20
C LEU A 45 -3.22 23.14 -20.24
N TYR A 46 -2.44 24.14 -19.85
CA TYR A 46 -2.19 25.34 -20.65
C TYR A 46 -0.72 25.55 -21.02
N GLY A 47 0.20 24.68 -20.59
CA GLY A 47 1.63 24.85 -20.82
C GLY A 47 2.22 25.94 -19.92
N CYS A 48 2.93 26.91 -20.49
CA CYS A 48 3.55 27.99 -19.71
C CYS A 48 2.57 29.14 -19.48
N ILE A 49 2.10 29.28 -18.23
CA ILE A 49 1.19 30.36 -17.84
C ILE A 49 1.96 31.51 -17.16
N LYS A 50 1.55 32.74 -17.45
CA LYS A 50 2.15 33.92 -16.83
C LYS A 50 1.80 33.97 -15.35
N ILE A 51 2.78 34.26 -14.51
CA ILE A 51 2.53 34.40 -13.07
C ILE A 51 1.76 35.71 -12.83
N SER A 52 0.50 35.60 -12.41
CA SER A 52 -0.47 36.70 -12.40
C SER A 52 -0.42 37.62 -11.16
N ASN A 53 0.32 37.24 -10.10
CA ASN A 53 0.41 37.98 -8.84
C ASN A 53 1.87 38.26 -8.45
N LEU A 54 2.57 39.13 -9.18
CA LEU A 54 3.93 39.51 -8.84
C LEU A 54 4.09 41.03 -8.77
N ASN A 55 4.50 41.51 -7.59
CA ASN A 55 5.18 42.78 -7.46
C ASN A 55 6.40 42.78 -8.39
N THR A 56 6.69 43.94 -8.97
CA THR A 56 7.55 44.20 -10.14
C THR A 56 9.03 43.75 -10.08
N GLU A 57 9.45 43.00 -9.06
CA GLU A 57 10.85 42.60 -8.84
C GLU A 57 11.19 41.17 -9.31
N ILE A 58 10.21 40.35 -9.67
CA ILE A 58 10.43 38.93 -9.98
C ILE A 58 10.37 38.69 -11.50
N ARG A 59 11.27 39.34 -12.26
CA ARG A 59 11.48 39.02 -13.69
C ARG A 59 12.36 37.78 -13.90
N SER A 60 12.87 37.22 -12.80
CA SER A 60 13.99 36.28 -12.74
C SER A 60 13.65 34.90 -12.14
N LEU A 61 12.37 34.63 -11.87
CA LEU A 61 11.98 33.35 -11.27
C LEU A 61 12.19 32.20 -12.25
N ILE A 62 13.28 31.47 -12.07
CA ILE A 62 13.52 30.17 -12.68
C ILE A 62 12.76 29.14 -11.86
N GLU A 63 11.84 28.42 -12.51
CA GLU A 63 11.08 27.35 -11.88
C GLU A 63 12.01 26.27 -11.31
N ASN A 64 11.67 25.72 -10.14
CA ASN A 64 12.42 24.67 -9.45
C ASN A 64 13.86 25.07 -9.05
N CYS A 65 14.18 26.36 -9.05
CA CYS A 65 15.43 26.85 -8.53
C CYS A 65 15.36 27.10 -7.02
N GLN A 66 16.29 26.52 -6.28
CA GLN A 66 16.45 26.72 -4.84
C GLN A 66 17.35 27.93 -4.54
N ASP A 67 18.49 28.05 -5.22
CA ASP A 67 19.44 29.15 -5.06
C ASP A 67 19.84 29.73 -6.41
N TYR A 68 19.90 31.05 -6.52
CA TYR A 68 20.25 31.75 -7.76
C TYR A 68 21.72 32.18 -7.77
N SER A 69 22.37 32.07 -8.93
CA SER A 69 23.68 32.68 -9.16
C SER A 69 23.52 34.15 -9.54
N ASN A 70 22.47 34.45 -10.31
CA ASN A 70 22.01 35.79 -10.69
C ASN A 70 20.53 35.69 -11.13
N ASP A 71 19.93 36.80 -11.55
CA ASP A 71 18.54 36.88 -12.01
C ASP A 71 18.19 35.96 -13.18
N LEU A 72 19.17 35.43 -13.89
CA LEU A 72 18.98 34.62 -15.09
C LEU A 72 19.59 33.23 -14.95
N ASP A 73 20.18 32.87 -13.82
CA ASP A 73 20.85 31.58 -13.65
C ASP A 73 20.58 30.96 -12.28
N CYS A 74 20.17 29.70 -12.30
CA CYS A 74 20.07 28.89 -11.10
C CYS A 74 21.43 28.30 -10.71
N LYS A 75 21.80 28.49 -9.44
CA LYS A 75 22.98 27.91 -8.80
C LYS A 75 22.72 26.53 -8.20
N LYS A 76 21.49 26.30 -7.73
CA LYS A 76 21.09 25.05 -7.09
C LYS A 76 19.62 24.81 -7.37
N CYS A 77 19.32 23.66 -7.96
CA CYS A 77 17.93 23.25 -8.21
C CYS A 77 17.36 22.48 -7.02
N LEU A 78 16.03 22.41 -6.97
CA LEU A 78 15.33 21.47 -6.12
C LEU A 78 15.76 20.03 -6.45
N GLU A 79 15.65 19.13 -5.47
CA GLU A 79 15.95 17.72 -5.70
C GLU A 79 15.02 17.12 -6.76
N GLY A 80 15.55 16.20 -7.57
CA GLY A 80 14.86 15.73 -8.78
C GLY A 80 15.16 16.57 -10.02
N TYR A 81 15.93 17.65 -9.90
CA TYR A 81 16.38 18.48 -11.03
C TYR A 81 17.91 18.62 -11.04
N ASN A 82 18.48 18.67 -12.24
CA ASN A 82 19.88 19.02 -12.49
C ASN A 82 19.98 20.42 -13.10
N ILE A 83 21.08 21.10 -12.81
CA ILE A 83 21.38 22.36 -13.47
C ILE A 83 21.85 22.06 -14.90
N HIS A 84 21.12 22.59 -15.87
CA HIS A 84 21.53 22.62 -17.26
C HIS A 84 21.44 24.05 -17.78
N LYS A 85 22.59 24.65 -18.14
CA LYS A 85 22.68 26.02 -18.66
C LYS A 85 21.95 27.06 -17.79
N GLY A 86 22.11 26.96 -16.47
CA GLY A 86 21.47 27.88 -15.53
C GLY A 86 19.97 27.66 -15.33
N ARG A 87 19.39 26.56 -15.83
CA ARG A 87 18.00 26.14 -15.59
C ARG A 87 17.94 24.83 -14.83
N CYS A 88 16.79 24.55 -14.24
CA CYS A 88 16.52 23.32 -13.52
C CYS A 88 15.76 22.34 -14.40
N GLU A 89 16.52 21.42 -15.00
CA GLU A 89 15.95 20.36 -15.83
C GLU A 89 15.65 19.13 -14.98
N PRO A 90 14.46 18.50 -15.13
CA PRO A 90 14.11 17.31 -14.38
C PRO A 90 15.06 16.16 -14.71
N ILE A 91 15.44 15.40 -13.69
CA ILE A 91 16.21 14.17 -13.83
C ILE A 91 15.26 13.09 -14.33
N CYS A 92 15.43 12.67 -15.58
CA CYS A 92 14.56 11.66 -16.20
C CYS A 92 15.35 10.48 -16.73
N GLU A 93 14.84 9.27 -16.50
CA GLU A 93 15.33 8.05 -17.15
C GLU A 93 14.71 7.88 -18.54
N ASN A 94 15.30 6.96 -19.32
CA ASN A 94 14.77 6.55 -20.62
C ASN A 94 13.40 5.89 -20.41
N ASN A 95 12.39 6.37 -21.16
CA ASN A 95 10.97 5.95 -21.15
C ASN A 95 10.03 6.61 -20.13
N CYS A 96 10.44 7.67 -19.42
CA CYS A 96 9.53 8.43 -18.56
C CYS A 96 9.13 9.79 -19.17
N GLN A 97 7.89 10.22 -18.93
CA GLN A 97 7.42 11.56 -19.27
C GLN A 97 8.01 12.57 -18.26
N CYS A 98 8.86 13.50 -18.73
CA CYS A 98 9.55 14.51 -17.89
C CYS A 98 8.63 15.64 -17.40
N PHE A 99 7.38 15.35 -17.13
CA PHE A 99 6.42 16.39 -16.76
C PHE A 99 6.62 16.80 -15.28
N GLU A 100 6.77 15.81 -14.40
CA GLU A 100 7.19 15.99 -13.01
C GLU A 100 8.35 15.03 -12.69
N PRO A 101 9.49 15.50 -12.13
CA PRO A 101 10.57 14.59 -11.78
C PRO A 101 10.15 13.61 -10.70
N ASN A 102 9.20 13.97 -9.83
CA ASN A 102 8.70 13.07 -8.81
C ASN A 102 7.97 11.87 -9.42
N ASP A 103 7.22 12.02 -10.51
CA ASP A 103 6.59 10.88 -11.21
C ASP A 103 7.64 9.87 -11.69
N CYS A 104 8.76 10.36 -12.22
CA CYS A 104 9.88 9.52 -12.64
C CYS A 104 10.58 8.84 -11.46
N LEU A 105 10.80 9.56 -10.36
CA LEU A 105 11.42 9.01 -9.14
C LEU A 105 10.53 7.96 -8.47
N THR A 106 9.20 8.12 -8.55
CA THR A 106 8.21 7.18 -8.00
C THR A 106 8.19 5.87 -8.79
N MET A 107 8.39 5.91 -10.11
CA MET A 107 8.45 4.72 -10.96
C MET A 107 9.78 3.96 -10.90
N HIS A 108 10.91 4.64 -10.60
CA HIS A 108 12.26 4.05 -10.67
C HIS A 108 13.01 3.93 -9.32
N GLY A 109 12.31 4.10 -8.19
CA GLY A 109 12.78 3.60 -6.90
C GLY A 109 13.87 4.41 -6.19
N ARG A 110 14.05 5.70 -6.51
CA ARG A 110 14.85 6.59 -5.66
C ARG A 110 14.02 6.97 -4.43
N LYS A 111 14.26 6.30 -3.31
CA LYS A 111 13.58 6.57 -2.03
C LYS A 111 14.18 7.83 -1.39
N LEU A 112 13.49 8.96 -1.51
CA LEU A 112 13.75 10.15 -0.71
C LEU A 112 13.46 9.84 0.76
N GLU A 113 14.43 10.03 1.66
CA GLU A 113 14.22 9.84 3.10
C GLU A 113 13.34 10.96 3.65
N CYS A 114 12.09 10.63 3.93
CA CYS A 114 11.17 11.51 4.61
C CYS A 114 11.64 11.81 6.03
N LYS A 115 11.53 13.08 6.46
CA LYS A 115 11.73 13.44 7.88
C LYS A 115 10.61 12.89 8.77
N ASN A 116 9.46 12.62 8.17
CA ASN A 116 8.30 12.07 8.83
C ASN A 116 8.45 10.54 8.98
N ASN A 117 8.41 10.05 10.23
CA ASN A 117 8.44 8.61 10.49
C ASN A 117 7.21 7.94 9.87
N HIS A 118 7.38 6.71 9.37
CA HIS A 118 6.32 5.94 8.71
C HIS A 118 5.78 6.57 7.42
N CYS A 119 6.53 7.48 6.81
CA CYS A 119 6.21 8.03 5.51
C CYS A 119 7.00 7.31 4.41
N GLN A 120 6.27 6.71 3.47
CA GLN A 120 6.84 6.07 2.28
C GLN A 120 7.13 7.08 1.19
N LEU A 121 6.28 8.09 1.03
CA LEU A 121 6.39 9.12 0.00
C LEU A 121 6.09 10.51 0.56
N CYS A 122 7.07 11.40 0.45
CA CYS A 122 6.92 12.82 0.77
C CYS A 122 6.44 13.61 -0.44
N CYS A 123 5.65 14.63 -0.19
CA CYS A 123 5.13 15.51 -1.24
C CYS A 123 5.30 17.01 -0.97
N SER A 124 5.72 17.39 0.23
CA SER A 124 6.21 18.75 0.48
C SER A 124 7.68 18.92 0.09
N TYR A 125 8.03 20.09 -0.43
CA TYR A 125 9.39 20.48 -0.79
C TYR A 125 10.40 20.48 0.39
N ASP A 126 9.94 20.58 1.63
CA ASP A 126 10.78 20.55 2.84
C ASP A 126 10.83 19.16 3.52
N TYR A 127 10.20 18.16 2.89
CA TYR A 127 10.09 16.76 3.31
C TYR A 127 9.37 16.56 4.66
N THR A 128 8.52 17.52 5.07
CA THR A 128 7.76 17.43 6.33
C THR A 128 6.39 16.78 6.17
N GLN A 129 5.75 16.95 5.02
CA GLN A 129 4.45 16.37 4.68
C GLN A 129 4.59 15.10 3.87
N CYS A 130 3.79 14.12 4.27
CA CYS A 130 3.64 12.84 3.63
C CYS A 130 2.42 12.82 2.71
N CYS A 131 2.53 12.07 1.61
CA CYS A 131 1.39 11.73 0.76
C CYS A 131 1.12 10.23 0.72
N HIS A 132 2.05 9.41 1.20
CA HIS A 132 1.84 7.97 1.32
C HIS A 132 2.52 7.43 2.57
N CYS A 133 1.73 6.84 3.46
CA CYS A 133 2.22 6.29 4.71
C CYS A 133 2.56 4.81 4.58
N ASP A 134 3.29 4.28 5.56
CA ASP A 134 3.47 2.84 5.72
C ASP A 134 2.12 2.16 6.01
N ASN A 135 2.05 0.85 5.76
CA ASN A 135 0.90 0.05 6.15
C ASN A 135 0.60 0.21 7.65
N GLY A 136 -0.67 0.38 7.99
CA GLY A 136 -1.13 0.69 9.36
C GLY A 136 -1.07 2.18 9.72
N TYR A 137 -0.64 3.06 8.82
CA TYR A 137 -0.60 4.50 9.02
C TYR A 137 -1.40 5.26 7.96
N GLY A 138 -1.84 6.45 8.33
CA GLY A 138 -2.64 7.34 7.50
C GLY A 138 -2.37 8.81 7.80
N LEU A 139 -2.78 9.68 6.88
CA LEU A 139 -2.52 11.12 7.00
C LEU A 139 -3.45 11.80 8.01
N ASP A 140 -2.88 12.60 8.90
CA ASP A 140 -3.62 13.56 9.72
C ASP A 140 -3.94 14.86 8.94
N ASN A 141 -4.58 15.82 9.60
CA ASN A 141 -4.94 17.11 8.99
C ASN A 141 -3.71 17.99 8.61
N LEU A 142 -2.51 17.63 9.07
CA LEU A 142 -1.27 18.35 8.84
C LEU A 142 -0.37 17.63 7.82
N GLY A 143 -0.80 16.47 7.30
CA GLY A 143 -0.02 15.65 6.38
C GLY A 143 1.01 14.76 7.07
N ASN A 144 0.88 14.48 8.37
CA ASN A 144 1.73 13.53 9.09
C ASN A 144 1.15 12.11 9.03
N CYS A 145 2.03 11.11 9.01
CA CYS A 145 1.62 9.72 9.16
C CYS A 145 1.42 9.37 10.62
N ILE A 146 0.19 9.03 10.98
CA ILE A 146 -0.17 8.52 12.30
C ILE A 146 -0.89 7.18 12.15
N SER A 147 -0.88 6.36 13.20
CA SER A 147 -1.53 5.05 13.17
C SER A 147 -3.00 5.19 12.76
N CYS A 148 -3.50 4.23 11.97
CA CYS A 148 -4.93 4.15 11.67
C CYS A 148 -5.75 4.16 12.97
N SER A 149 -6.88 4.88 12.97
CA SER A 149 -7.81 4.94 14.11
C SER A 149 -8.44 3.58 14.40
N ASP A 150 -8.60 2.76 13.36
CA ASP A 150 -9.05 1.38 13.48
C ASP A 150 -7.83 0.45 13.47
N ILE A 151 -7.65 -0.32 14.55
CA ILE A 151 -6.56 -1.28 14.72
C ILE A 151 -6.66 -2.47 13.75
N HIS A 152 -7.85 -2.77 13.23
CA HIS A 152 -8.07 -3.81 12.23
C HIS A 152 -7.85 -3.29 10.81
N CYS A 153 -7.48 -2.02 10.66
CA CYS A 153 -7.17 -1.44 9.38
C CYS A 153 -5.72 -1.74 8.94
N LYS A 154 -5.57 -2.24 7.72
CA LYS A 154 -4.29 -2.48 7.06
C LYS A 154 -3.78 -1.23 6.34
N LEU A 155 -4.66 -0.52 5.63
CA LEU A 155 -4.35 0.67 4.84
C LEU A 155 -5.35 1.78 5.15
N CYS A 156 -4.88 2.94 5.58
CA CYS A 156 -5.68 4.14 5.79
C CYS A 156 -4.99 5.39 5.21
N ASN A 157 -4.38 5.24 4.04
CA ASN A 157 -3.33 6.13 3.55
C ASN A 157 -3.78 7.59 3.39
N LYS A 158 -5.04 7.84 3.02
CA LYS A 158 -5.52 9.21 2.75
C LYS A 158 -6.05 9.94 3.98
N ASP A 159 -6.52 9.20 4.98
CA ASP A 159 -7.09 9.73 6.21
C ASP A 159 -6.97 8.64 7.25
N TYR A 160 -6.20 8.88 8.32
CA TYR A 160 -6.02 7.90 9.39
C TYR A 160 -7.35 7.46 10.06
N ARG A 161 -8.45 8.19 9.85
CA ARG A 161 -9.78 7.84 10.36
C ARG A 161 -10.61 6.95 9.43
N LYS A 162 -10.17 6.76 8.19
CA LYS A 162 -10.88 5.97 7.18
C LYS A 162 -10.03 4.81 6.76
N CYS A 163 -10.57 3.60 6.90
CA CYS A 163 -9.90 2.43 6.41
C CYS A 163 -10.16 2.23 4.92
N ASP A 164 -9.09 2.19 4.12
CA ASP A 164 -9.14 1.81 2.72
C ASP A 164 -9.14 0.28 2.59
N THR A 165 -8.33 -0.41 3.42
CA THR A 165 -8.22 -1.87 3.41
C THR A 165 -8.05 -2.45 4.79
N CYS A 166 -8.88 -3.43 5.14
CA CYS A 166 -8.83 -4.14 6.41
C CYS A 166 -7.75 -5.23 6.42
N ASN A 167 -7.26 -5.60 7.60
CA ASN A 167 -6.33 -6.74 7.77
C ASN A 167 -7.01 -8.07 7.42
N ASP A 168 -8.30 -8.15 7.72
CA ASP A 168 -9.15 -9.32 7.55
C ASP A 168 -10.23 -9.04 6.49
N TYR A 169 -11.45 -8.68 6.92
CA TYR A 169 -12.63 -8.57 6.05
C TYR A 169 -13.49 -7.34 6.37
N TYR A 170 -14.51 -7.07 5.53
CA TYR A 170 -15.41 -5.92 5.63
C TYR A 170 -16.83 -6.33 6.05
N ASP A 171 -17.57 -5.44 6.72
CA ASP A 171 -19.01 -5.55 6.93
C ASP A 171 -19.83 -5.09 5.71
N ASN A 172 -21.16 -5.19 5.80
CA ASN A 172 -22.09 -4.74 4.75
C ASN A 172 -22.05 -3.22 4.47
N TYR A 173 -21.42 -2.44 5.34
CA TYR A 173 -21.29 -0.97 5.25
C TYR A 173 -19.86 -0.52 4.87
N GLY A 174 -18.93 -1.46 4.68
CA GLY A 174 -17.54 -1.18 4.34
C GLY A 174 -16.63 -0.87 5.54
N ASN A 175 -17.05 -1.14 6.77
CA ASN A 175 -16.17 -1.05 7.95
C ASN A 175 -15.39 -2.35 8.14
N CYS A 176 -14.25 -2.30 8.85
CA CYS A 176 -13.48 -3.50 9.16
C CYS A 176 -14.17 -4.34 10.23
N CYS A 177 -14.24 -5.65 9.99
CA CYS A 177 -14.67 -6.60 11.01
C CYS A 177 -13.69 -6.54 12.19
N LYS A 178 -14.22 -6.36 13.41
CA LYS A 178 -13.41 -6.37 14.63
C LYS A 178 -13.23 -7.79 15.19
N VAL A 179 -14.11 -8.71 14.79
CA VAL A 179 -13.99 -10.13 15.16
C VAL A 179 -12.85 -10.75 14.37
N ALA A 180 -11.81 -11.18 15.07
CA ALA A 180 -10.65 -11.81 14.45
C ALA A 180 -11.07 -13.05 13.64
N LYS A 181 -10.47 -13.23 12.45
CA LYS A 181 -10.73 -14.38 11.55
C LYS A 181 -12.19 -14.49 11.07
N CYS A 182 -12.94 -13.39 11.14
CA CYS A 182 -14.29 -13.30 10.63
C CYS A 182 -14.30 -12.97 9.14
N LYS A 183 -14.81 -13.89 8.32
CA LYS A 183 -14.89 -13.72 6.85
C LYS A 183 -15.97 -12.70 6.45
N ASP A 184 -17.13 -12.78 7.09
CA ASP A 184 -18.24 -11.86 6.88
C ASP A 184 -18.77 -11.46 8.26
N CYS A 185 -18.72 -10.19 8.62
CA CYS A 185 -19.37 -9.69 9.84
C CYS A 185 -20.80 -9.22 9.55
N SER A 186 -21.64 -9.18 10.58
CA SER A 186 -23.03 -8.71 10.44
C SER A 186 -23.06 -7.17 10.26
N ASP A 187 -24.26 -6.60 10.25
CA ASP A 187 -24.46 -5.14 10.33
C ASP A 187 -23.76 -4.51 11.57
N ASN A 188 -23.35 -5.32 12.54
CA ASN A 188 -22.44 -4.94 13.61
C ASN A 188 -21.05 -5.56 13.38
N ALA A 189 -20.02 -4.73 13.22
CA ALA A 189 -18.61 -5.13 13.10
C ALA A 189 -18.09 -5.97 14.30
N ASP A 190 -18.81 -5.97 15.42
CA ASP A 190 -18.52 -6.80 16.60
C ASP A 190 -19.09 -8.24 16.51
N SER A 191 -19.82 -8.60 15.45
CA SER A 191 -20.46 -9.91 15.29
C SER A 191 -20.12 -10.55 13.95
N CYS A 192 -19.72 -11.82 13.96
CA CYS A 192 -19.40 -12.56 12.76
C CYS A 192 -20.56 -13.43 12.27
N THR A 193 -20.92 -13.30 10.98
CA THR A 193 -21.91 -14.17 10.31
C THR A 193 -21.25 -15.39 9.68
N THR A 194 -20.04 -15.23 9.13
CA THR A 194 -19.27 -16.33 8.51
C THR A 194 -17.80 -16.27 8.94
N CYS A 195 -17.26 -17.37 9.46
CA CYS A 195 -15.84 -17.46 9.85
C CYS A 195 -14.97 -17.99 8.72
N ALA A 196 -13.70 -17.56 8.67
CA ALA A 196 -12.75 -17.99 7.64
C ALA A 196 -12.44 -19.50 7.68
N TYR A 197 -12.47 -20.11 8.87
CA TYR A 197 -12.07 -21.51 9.10
C TYR A 197 -13.15 -22.39 9.77
N SER A 198 -14.42 -21.99 9.64
CA SER A 198 -15.64 -22.68 10.09
C SER A 198 -15.93 -22.73 11.60
N TYR A 199 -17.24 -22.73 11.88
CA TYR A 199 -17.99 -22.58 13.14
C TYR A 199 -18.05 -21.17 13.76
N THR A 200 -19.28 -20.64 13.82
CA THR A 200 -19.66 -19.49 14.63
C THR A 200 -20.25 -19.99 15.94
N ASN A 201 -19.73 -19.52 17.07
CA ASN A 201 -20.36 -19.73 18.38
C ASN A 201 -20.73 -18.37 18.97
N TYR A 202 -22.04 -18.08 19.07
CA TYR A 202 -22.59 -16.78 19.49
C TYR A 202 -21.98 -15.56 18.77
N GLY A 203 -21.63 -15.68 17.49
CA GLY A 203 -21.06 -14.59 16.69
C GLY A 203 -19.54 -14.45 16.74
N ASN A 204 -18.83 -15.33 17.44
CA ASN A 204 -17.37 -15.39 17.45
C ASN A 204 -16.85 -16.51 16.54
N CYS A 205 -15.66 -16.28 15.97
CA CYS A 205 -14.94 -17.28 15.19
C CYS A 205 -14.00 -18.08 16.06
N CYS A 206 -14.28 -19.37 16.17
CA CYS A 206 -13.44 -20.29 16.91
C CYS A 206 -12.25 -20.76 16.06
N PRO A 207 -11.11 -21.09 16.71
CA PRO A 207 -9.99 -21.75 16.03
C PRO A 207 -10.41 -23.08 15.38
N GLU A 208 -9.57 -23.59 14.48
CA GLU A 208 -9.81 -24.89 13.84
C GLU A 208 -10.00 -26.01 14.89
N HIS A 209 -10.95 -26.91 14.64
CA HIS A 209 -11.33 -28.02 15.52
C HIS A 209 -11.85 -27.63 16.91
N CYS A 210 -12.31 -26.38 17.07
CA CYS A 210 -12.88 -25.87 18.30
C CYS A 210 -14.42 -25.75 18.19
N ASN A 211 -15.15 -26.51 19.01
CA ASN A 211 -16.60 -26.48 19.10
C ASN A 211 -17.12 -25.22 19.80
N SER A 212 -16.41 -24.73 20.81
CA SER A 212 -16.76 -23.52 21.55
C SER A 212 -15.55 -22.73 21.99
N CYS A 213 -15.62 -21.41 21.94
CA CYS A 213 -14.52 -20.51 22.27
C CYS A 213 -15.04 -19.24 22.97
N TYR A 214 -14.13 -18.58 23.68
CA TYR A 214 -14.31 -17.26 24.26
C TYR A 214 -14.15 -16.15 23.20
N ILE A 215 -14.45 -14.91 23.59
CA ILE A 215 -14.45 -13.75 22.68
C ILE A 215 -13.06 -13.41 22.10
N ASP A 216 -12.00 -13.82 22.79
CA ASP A 216 -10.60 -13.67 22.37
C ASP A 216 -10.13 -14.83 21.47
N SER A 217 -11.07 -15.66 20.99
CA SER A 217 -10.82 -16.90 20.25
C SER A 217 -10.08 -17.98 21.03
N THR A 218 -9.95 -17.87 22.36
CA THR A 218 -9.46 -18.97 23.21
C THR A 218 -10.48 -20.11 23.19
N CYS A 219 -10.07 -21.31 22.78
CA CYS A 219 -10.97 -22.45 22.73
C CYS A 219 -11.33 -22.95 24.14
N SER A 220 -12.62 -23.22 24.37
CA SER A 220 -13.14 -23.85 25.59
C SER A 220 -13.49 -25.32 25.40
N GLU A 221 -13.80 -25.75 24.17
CA GLU A 221 -14.16 -27.14 23.87
C GLU A 221 -13.72 -27.54 22.46
N CYS A 222 -13.06 -28.70 22.34
CA CYS A 222 -12.55 -29.21 21.07
C CYS A 222 -13.48 -30.26 20.45
N GLU A 223 -13.39 -30.42 19.13
CA GLU A 223 -13.98 -31.53 18.39
C GLU A 223 -13.45 -32.89 18.88
N SER A 224 -14.22 -33.96 18.64
CA SER A 224 -13.80 -35.32 18.97
C SER A 224 -12.51 -35.71 18.24
N GLY A 225 -11.54 -36.27 18.98
CA GLY A 225 -10.19 -36.55 18.47
C GLY A 225 -9.20 -35.39 18.64
N TYR A 226 -9.61 -34.29 19.27
CA TYR A 226 -8.75 -33.16 19.63
C TYR A 226 -8.82 -32.89 21.14
N GLY A 227 -7.74 -32.32 21.68
CA GLY A 227 -7.59 -31.98 23.10
C GLY A 227 -7.24 -30.51 23.27
N LEU A 228 -7.68 -29.92 24.37
CA LEU A 228 -7.40 -28.51 24.67
C LEU A 228 -6.00 -28.36 25.25
N TYR A 229 -5.16 -27.55 24.60
CA TYR A 229 -3.82 -27.20 25.06
C TYR A 229 -3.57 -25.71 24.89
N ALA A 230 -3.35 -25.00 26.00
CA ALA A 230 -3.08 -23.56 26.02
C ALA A 230 -4.08 -22.72 25.19
N GLY A 231 -5.37 -23.05 25.27
CA GLY A 231 -6.42 -22.33 24.54
C GLY A 231 -6.59 -22.73 23.07
N VAL A 232 -5.89 -23.77 22.60
CA VAL A 232 -5.94 -24.25 21.21
C VAL A 232 -6.27 -25.75 21.18
N CYS A 233 -7.01 -26.19 20.16
CA CYS A 233 -7.27 -27.61 19.95
C CYS A 233 -6.11 -28.27 19.21
N ILE A 234 -5.49 -29.26 19.84
CA ILE A 234 -4.43 -30.07 19.27
C ILE A 234 -4.95 -31.47 18.97
N LYS A 235 -4.51 -32.06 17.86
CA LYS A 235 -4.92 -33.41 17.48
C LYS A 235 -4.40 -34.43 18.49
N CYS A 236 -5.28 -35.29 18.98
CA CYS A 236 -4.89 -36.35 19.89
C CYS A 236 -4.13 -37.47 19.18
N LEU A 237 -3.40 -38.26 19.97
CA LEU A 237 -2.74 -39.49 19.50
C LEU A 237 -3.75 -40.46 18.87
N ASN A 238 -3.27 -41.36 18.00
CA ASN A 238 -4.13 -42.32 17.32
C ASN A 238 -5.00 -43.10 18.31
N ASN A 239 -6.27 -43.33 17.94
CA ASN A 239 -7.29 -44.01 18.73
C ASN A 239 -7.74 -43.30 20.01
N CYS A 240 -7.22 -42.11 20.29
CA CYS A 240 -7.66 -41.26 21.38
C CYS A 240 -8.89 -40.42 20.98
N LEU A 241 -9.92 -40.40 21.82
CA LEU A 241 -11.14 -39.60 21.64
C LEU A 241 -10.99 -38.21 22.27
N SER A 242 -10.24 -38.08 23.38
CA SER A 242 -9.95 -36.81 24.03
C SER A 242 -8.62 -36.87 24.77
N CYS A 243 -7.85 -35.78 24.78
CA CYS A 243 -6.52 -35.73 25.39
C CYS A 243 -6.24 -34.39 26.10
N THR A 244 -5.27 -34.39 27.00
CA THR A 244 -4.72 -33.21 27.67
C THR A 244 -3.20 -33.28 27.62
N ASN A 245 -2.53 -32.25 27.08
CA ASN A 245 -1.07 -32.22 26.92
C ASN A 245 -0.51 -33.49 26.22
N ASN A 246 -1.16 -33.96 25.14
CA ASN A 246 -0.87 -35.22 24.45
C ASN A 246 -1.13 -36.53 25.23
N ASN A 247 -1.56 -36.47 26.49
CA ASN A 247 -1.98 -37.65 27.22
C ASN A 247 -3.44 -37.94 26.94
N CYS A 248 -3.76 -39.15 26.55
CA CYS A 248 -5.12 -39.54 26.25
C CYS A 248 -5.94 -39.73 27.53
N ASN A 249 -7.12 -39.10 27.57
CA ASN A 249 -8.08 -39.22 28.66
C ASN A 249 -9.12 -40.30 28.38
N SER A 250 -9.41 -40.57 27.09
CA SER A 250 -10.36 -41.61 26.69
C SER A 250 -10.01 -42.21 25.32
N CYS A 251 -10.03 -43.54 25.22
CA CYS A 251 -9.76 -44.26 23.98
C CYS A 251 -11.05 -44.68 23.27
N ARG A 252 -10.95 -44.99 21.96
CA ARG A 252 -12.02 -45.71 21.25
C ARG A 252 -12.28 -47.07 21.90
N ASN A 253 -13.50 -47.58 21.71
CA ASN A 253 -13.94 -48.87 22.27
C ASN A 253 -12.91 -49.98 22.05
N TRP A 254 -12.68 -50.80 23.08
CA TRP A 254 -11.79 -51.97 23.10
C TRP A 254 -10.28 -51.67 23.14
N ILE A 255 -9.89 -50.44 23.50
CA ILE A 255 -8.51 -49.97 23.62
C ILE A 255 -8.31 -49.34 25.01
N PHE A 256 -7.15 -49.53 25.64
CA PHE A 256 -6.84 -49.04 26.98
C PHE A 256 -5.73 -47.99 26.95
N ILE A 257 -5.66 -47.15 27.98
CA ILE A 257 -4.59 -46.16 28.17
C ILE A 257 -3.39 -46.90 28.80
N ASP A 258 -2.21 -46.81 28.17
CA ASP A 258 -0.95 -47.36 28.67
C ASP A 258 -0.28 -46.44 29.72
N ASP A 259 0.86 -46.89 30.28
CA ASP A 259 1.63 -46.12 31.27
C ASP A 259 2.24 -44.82 30.72
N LYS A 260 2.21 -44.62 29.39
CA LYS A 260 2.69 -43.41 28.69
C LYS A 260 1.55 -42.47 28.30
N GLY A 261 0.31 -42.81 28.65
CA GLY A 261 -0.87 -42.01 28.29
C GLY A 261 -1.34 -42.20 26.85
N ALA A 262 -0.91 -43.25 26.14
CA ALA A 262 -1.31 -43.58 24.78
C ALA A 262 -2.38 -44.70 24.75
N CYS A 263 -3.17 -44.74 23.68
CA CYS A 263 -4.21 -45.76 23.49
C CYS A 263 -3.66 -46.99 22.76
N GLU A 264 -3.56 -48.12 23.46
CA GLU A 264 -3.05 -49.39 22.90
C GLU A 264 -4.11 -50.52 22.91
N SER A 265 -4.17 -51.26 21.80
CA SER A 265 -5.02 -52.44 21.68
C SER A 265 -4.39 -53.63 22.41
N ASN A 266 -5.20 -54.42 23.12
CA ASN A 266 -4.74 -55.64 23.80
C ASN A 266 -4.14 -56.61 22.78
N SER A 267 -2.82 -56.57 22.63
CA SER A 267 -2.08 -57.45 21.72
C SER A 267 -1.23 -58.45 22.50
N THR A 268 -1.20 -58.38 23.84
CA THR A 268 -0.21 -59.10 24.66
C THR A 268 -0.75 -59.71 25.96
N HIS A 269 -2.05 -59.95 26.09
CA HIS A 269 -2.54 -60.90 27.10
C HIS A 269 -2.77 -62.27 26.46
N THR A 270 -1.69 -63.04 26.25
CA THR A 270 -1.81 -64.50 26.29
C THR A 270 -2.21 -64.86 27.73
N PRO A 271 -3.34 -65.56 27.96
CA PRO A 271 -3.63 -66.14 29.26
C PRO A 271 -2.55 -67.20 29.51
N ASN A 272 -1.69 -66.99 30.49
CA ASN A 272 -0.87 -68.08 31.01
C ASN A 272 -1.83 -69.07 31.70
N ASN A 273 -1.89 -70.28 31.16
CA ASN A 273 -2.46 -71.48 31.78
C ASN A 273 -1.84 -71.73 33.16
#